data_AF-A0A9P5BW73-F1
#
_entry.id   AF-A0A9P5BW73-F1
#
_cell.length_a   1.000
_cell.length_b   1.000
_cell.length_c   1.000
_cell.angle_alpha   90.00
_cell.angle_beta   90.00
_cell.angle_gamma   90.00
#
_symmetry.space_group_name_H-M   'P 1'
#
loop_
_entity.id
_entity.type
_entity.pdbx_description
1 polymer ?
#
loop_
_entity_poly.entity_id
_entity_poly.type
_entity_poly.pdbx_seq_one_letter_code
_entity_poly.pdbx_strand_id
1 'polypeptide(L)'
;MNSKNSETPINARKVLQKGEASLFKAYLQWRKKYSQVCKESSMRSYWKRLSMYYKNYTGHNMDKDLLEDVCNWIPTLALDKTQKEKRAMFVQDLYAVLHAL
;
A
#
# COMPACT_ATOMS: atom_id res chain seq x y z
N MET A 1 26.61 -22.02 27.41
CA MET A 1 25.39 -21.20 27.19
C MET A 1 25.82 -19.83 26.70
N ASN A 2 25.49 -19.50 25.45
CA ASN A 2 25.06 -18.14 25.04
C ASN A 2 24.61 -18.22 23.59
N SER A 3 23.29 -18.33 23.44
CA SER A 3 22.56 -18.35 22.19
C SER A 3 22.81 -17.04 21.44
N LYS A 4 23.63 -17.09 20.40
CA LYS A 4 23.60 -16.06 19.36
C LYS A 4 22.26 -16.26 18.66
N ASN A 5 21.30 -15.39 18.95
CA ASN A 5 20.07 -15.26 18.19
C ASN A 5 20.45 -14.97 16.74
N SER A 6 20.55 -16.02 15.92
CA SER A 6 20.58 -15.91 14.48
C SER A 6 19.18 -15.49 14.06
N GLU A 7 18.96 -14.17 13.96
CA GLU A 7 17.83 -13.63 13.22
C GLU A 7 17.98 -14.14 11.78
N THR A 8 17.30 -15.24 11.51
CA THR A 8 17.14 -15.77 10.17
C THR A 8 16.53 -14.64 9.35
N PRO A 9 17.09 -14.28 8.19
CA PRO A 9 16.50 -13.25 7.35
C PRO A 9 15.07 -13.70 7.09
N ILE A 10 14.11 -12.93 7.63
CA ILE A 10 12.69 -13.22 7.54
C ILE A 10 12.42 -13.49 6.07
N ASN A 11 12.18 -14.75 5.72
CA ASN A 11 11.96 -15.13 4.34
C ASN A 11 10.59 -14.55 3.97
N ALA A 12 10.61 -13.36 3.37
CA ALA A 12 9.42 -12.60 3.02
C ALA A 12 8.41 -13.44 2.23
N ARG A 13 8.90 -14.45 1.49
CA ARG A 13 8.07 -15.39 0.75
C ARG A 13 7.30 -16.35 1.66
N LYS A 14 7.93 -16.92 2.69
CA LYS A 14 7.25 -17.77 3.70
C LYS A 14 6.22 -16.97 4.52
N VAL A 15 6.55 -15.72 4.81
CA VAL A 15 5.66 -14.78 5.52
C VAL A 15 4.44 -14.42 4.67
N LEU A 16 4.65 -14.16 3.37
CA LEU A 16 3.56 -13.94 2.42
C LEU A 16 2.64 -15.16 2.33
N GLN A 17 3.20 -16.38 2.33
CA GLN A 17 2.43 -17.63 2.23
C GLN A 17 1.49 -17.86 3.43
N LYS A 18 1.85 -17.38 4.62
CA LYS A 18 1.02 -17.48 5.83
C LYS A 18 -0.25 -16.63 5.77
N GLY A 19 -0.26 -15.55 4.98
CA GLY A 19 -1.46 -14.72 4.82
C GLY A 19 -1.95 -14.04 6.10
N GLU A 20 -1.12 -13.84 7.13
CA GLU A 20 -1.60 -13.23 8.37
C GLU A 20 -1.77 -11.71 8.21
N ALA A 21 -2.94 -11.16 8.55
CA ALA A 21 -3.23 -9.73 8.48
C ALA A 21 -2.21 -8.87 9.21
N SER A 22 -1.77 -9.33 10.37
CA SER A 22 -0.77 -8.69 11.24
C SER A 22 0.53 -8.36 10.49
N LEU A 23 0.98 -9.25 9.60
CA LEU A 23 2.22 -9.08 8.85
C LEU A 23 2.08 -7.98 7.79
N PHE A 24 0.94 -7.93 7.10
CA PHE A 24 0.64 -6.87 6.14
C PHE A 24 0.49 -5.52 6.84
N LYS A 25 -0.22 -5.48 7.98
CA LYS A 25 -0.36 -4.28 8.81
C LYS A 25 1.01 -3.76 9.28
N ALA A 26 1.89 -4.65 9.76
CA ALA A 26 3.24 -4.29 10.18
C ALA A 26 4.07 -3.69 9.02
N TYR A 27 4.01 -4.29 7.83
CA TYR A 27 4.67 -3.74 6.65
C TYR A 27 4.14 -2.35 6.28
N LEU A 28 2.82 -2.15 6.28
CA LEU A 28 2.21 -0.85 5.96
C LEU A 28 2.55 0.22 7.03
N GLN A 29 2.63 -0.15 8.31
CA GLN A 29 3.13 0.74 9.37
C GLN A 29 4.60 1.11 9.14
N TRP A 30 5.44 0.14 8.76
CA TRP A 30 6.83 0.40 8.41
C TRP A 30 6.93 1.40 7.23
N ARG A 31 6.09 1.25 6.20
CA ARG A 31 6.01 2.21 5.07
C ARG A 31 5.59 3.60 5.52
N LYS A 32 4.61 3.71 6.44
CA LYS A 32 4.22 5.00 7.03
C LYS A 32 5.41 5.67 7.73
N LYS A 33 6.12 4.92 8.58
CA LYS A 33 7.21 5.44 9.42
C LYS A 33 8.46 5.81 8.62
N TYR A 34 8.90 4.95 7.71
CA TYR A 34 10.20 5.09 7.07
C TYR A 34 10.15 5.57 5.61
N SER A 35 9.01 5.43 4.94
CA SER A 35 8.84 5.90 3.55
C SER A 35 7.96 7.15 3.45
N GLN A 36 7.67 7.80 4.58
CA GLN A 36 6.89 9.05 4.68
C GLN A 36 5.57 9.02 3.89
N VAL A 37 4.89 7.88 3.88
CA VAL A 37 3.59 7.77 3.24
C VAL A 37 2.57 8.53 4.11
N CYS A 38 2.22 9.74 3.69
CA CYS A 38 1.26 10.58 4.39
C CYS A 38 -0.17 10.46 3.86
N LYS A 39 -0.38 9.96 2.62
CA LYS A 39 -1.69 9.89 1.96
C LYS A 39 -2.37 8.52 2.12
N GLU A 40 -3.65 8.51 2.46
CA GLU A 40 -4.43 7.26 2.56
C GLU A 40 -4.52 6.53 1.21
N SER A 41 -4.71 7.28 0.12
CA SER A 41 -4.77 6.73 -1.24
C SER A 41 -3.48 6.00 -1.65
N SER A 42 -2.33 6.51 -1.22
CA SER A 42 -1.04 5.84 -1.42
C SER A 42 -0.96 4.54 -0.62
N MET A 43 -1.44 4.53 0.63
CA MET A 43 -1.46 3.32 1.46
C MET A 43 -2.38 2.24 0.88
N ARG A 44 -3.58 2.62 0.40
CA ARG A 44 -4.49 1.71 -0.32
C ARG A 44 -3.86 1.16 -1.59
N SER A 45 -3.08 1.97 -2.31
CA SER A 45 -2.34 1.51 -3.49
C SER A 45 -1.24 0.50 -3.14
N TYR A 46 -0.51 0.69 -2.03
CA TYR A 46 0.42 -0.32 -1.52
C TYR A 46 -0.30 -1.61 -1.16
N TRP A 47 -1.44 -1.51 -0.48
CA TRP A 47 -2.24 -2.68 -0.12
C TRP A 47 -2.67 -3.49 -1.35
N LYS A 48 -3.20 -2.80 -2.38
CA LYS A 48 -3.57 -3.43 -3.65
C LYS A 48 -2.37 -4.14 -4.32
N ARG A 49 -1.18 -3.57 -4.27
CA ARG A 49 0.03 -4.21 -4.81
C ARG A 49 0.40 -5.45 -4.00
N LEU A 50 0.32 -5.40 -2.68
CA LEU A 50 0.61 -6.55 -1.82
C LEU A 50 -0.35 -7.71 -2.07
N SER A 51 -1.65 -7.45 -2.23
CA SER A 51 -2.62 -8.50 -2.54
C SER A 51 -2.38 -9.10 -3.93
N MET A 52 -1.98 -8.30 -4.92
CA MET A 52 -1.55 -8.81 -6.23
C MET A 52 -0.27 -9.65 -6.14
N TYR A 53 0.73 -9.21 -5.36
CA TYR A 53 1.95 -9.99 -5.14
C TYR A 53 1.67 -11.32 -4.43
N TYR A 54 0.80 -11.32 -3.43
CA TYR A 54 0.35 -12.54 -2.77
C TYR A 54 -0.25 -13.50 -3.79
N LYS A 55 -1.21 -13.04 -4.61
CA LYS A 55 -1.85 -13.86 -5.64
C LYS A 55 -0.85 -14.45 -6.64
N ASN A 56 0.07 -13.62 -7.13
CA ASN A 56 1.08 -14.06 -8.08
C ASN A 56 2.03 -15.10 -7.47
N TYR A 57 2.26 -15.04 -6.16
CA TYR A 57 3.16 -15.95 -5.46
C TYR A 57 2.49 -17.26 -5.04
N THR A 58 1.28 -17.19 -4.50
CA THR A 58 0.57 -18.37 -3.98
C THR A 58 -0.30 -19.05 -5.03
N GLY A 59 -0.60 -18.38 -6.15
CA GLY A 59 -1.59 -18.84 -7.12
C GLY A 59 -3.04 -18.70 -6.65
N HIS A 60 -3.26 -18.24 -5.41
CA HIS A 60 -4.58 -18.15 -4.78
C HIS A 60 -4.96 -16.71 -4.49
N ASN A 61 -6.25 -16.41 -4.60
CA ASN A 61 -6.75 -15.13 -4.11
C ASN A 61 -6.56 -15.07 -2.58
N MET A 62 -6.26 -13.87 -2.09
CA MET A 62 -6.26 -13.60 -0.67
C MET A 62 -7.68 -13.76 -0.12
N ASP A 63 -7.80 -14.26 1.10
CA ASP A 63 -9.10 -14.39 1.77
C ASP A 63 -9.81 -13.03 1.86
N LYS A 64 -11.12 -13.04 1.71
CA LYS A 64 -11.93 -11.83 1.67
C LYS A 64 -11.92 -11.12 3.02
N ASP A 65 -11.99 -11.87 4.11
CA ASP A 65 -11.98 -11.31 5.47
C ASP A 65 -10.65 -10.62 5.76
N LEU A 66 -9.54 -11.20 5.29
CA LEU A 66 -8.22 -10.60 5.34
C LEU A 66 -8.11 -9.33 4.50
N LEU A 67 -8.69 -9.33 3.29
CA LEU A 67 -8.76 -8.15 2.43
C LEU A 67 -9.51 -7.00 3.11
N GLU A 68 -10.65 -7.30 3.71
CA GLU A 68 -11.51 -6.35 4.41
C GLU A 68 -10.87 -5.86 5.71
N ASP A 69 -10.28 -6.74 6.52
CA ASP A 69 -9.62 -6.38 7.77
C ASP A 69 -8.53 -5.33 7.56
N VAL A 70 -7.64 -5.54 6.59
CA VAL A 70 -6.58 -4.56 6.30
C VAL A 70 -7.17 -3.27 5.70
N CYS A 71 -8.20 -3.37 4.83
CA CYS A 71 -8.86 -2.20 4.26
C CYS A 71 -9.55 -1.31 5.30
N ASN A 72 -10.20 -1.93 6.28
CA ASN A 72 -10.92 -1.25 7.37
C ASN A 72 -9.95 -0.71 8.43
N TRP A 73 -8.78 -1.32 8.56
CA TRP A 73 -7.73 -0.84 9.44
C TRP A 73 -6.97 0.38 8.88
N ILE A 74 -6.76 0.50 7.57
CA ILE A 74 -6.00 1.64 6.96
C ILE A 74 -6.51 3.03 7.43
N PRO A 75 -7.82 3.32 7.50
CA PRO A 75 -8.34 4.58 8.03
C PRO A 75 -7.89 4.93 9.45
N THR A 76 -7.55 3.94 10.28
CA THR A 76 -7.07 4.14 11.66
C THR A 76 -5.66 4.72 11.72
N LEU A 77 -4.94 4.72 10.60
CA LEU A 77 -3.57 5.24 10.52
C LEU A 77 -3.47 6.78 10.52
N ALA A 78 -4.61 7.49 10.55
CA ALA A 78 -4.68 8.96 10.53
C ALA A 78 -3.86 9.58 9.38
N LEU A 79 -3.98 9.00 8.19
CA LEU A 79 -3.36 9.50 6.96
C LEU A 79 -4.20 10.61 6.34
N ASP A 80 -3.56 11.50 5.61
CA ASP A 80 -4.19 12.57 4.87
C ASP A 80 -5.12 12.01 3.78
N LYS A 81 -6.37 12.47 3.81
CA LYS A 81 -7.47 12.07 2.92
C LYS A 81 -7.83 13.14 1.91
N THR A 82 -7.17 14.29 1.94
CA THR A 82 -7.44 15.39 1.01
C THR A 82 -7.23 14.90 -0.42
N GLN A 83 -8.27 15.06 -1.22
CA GLN A 83 -8.19 14.76 -2.64
C GLN A 83 -7.27 15.79 -3.29
N LYS A 84 -6.32 15.31 -4.10
CA LYS A 84 -5.54 16.20 -4.93
C LYS A 84 -6.47 16.78 -5.98
N GLU A 85 -6.63 18.09 -5.97
CA GLU A 85 -7.28 18.80 -7.06
C GLU A 85 -6.54 18.47 -8.36
N LYS A 86 -7.19 17.75 -9.25
CA LYS A 86 -6.69 17.54 -10.60
C LYS A 86 -7.25 18.67 -11.44
N ARG A 87 -6.45 19.71 -11.63
CA ARG A 87 -6.76 20.74 -12.62
C ARG A 87 -6.79 20.06 -13.98
N ALA A 88 -7.98 19.98 -14.57
CA ALA A 88 -8.16 19.58 -15.95
C ALA A 88 -8.10 20.85 -16.80
N MET A 89 -7.39 20.77 -17.92
CA MET A 89 -7.39 21.82 -18.93
C MET A 89 -8.44 21.43 -19.97
N PHE A 90 -9.40 22.31 -20.23
CA PHE A 90 -10.34 22.08 -21.33
C PHE A 90 -9.61 22.28 -22.66
N VAL A 91 -10.11 21.65 -23.73
CA VAL A 91 -9.53 21.80 -25.09
C VAL A 91 -9.50 23.28 -25.50
N GLN A 92 -10.49 24.05 -25.04
CA GLN A 92 -10.58 25.50 -25.21
C GLN A 92 -9.43 26.24 -24.50
N ASP A 93 -9.09 25.85 -23.27
CA ASP A 93 -7.96 26.43 -22.53
C ASP A 93 -6.63 26.14 -23.25
N LEU A 94 -6.49 24.93 -23.81
CA LEU A 94 -5.33 24.56 -24.61
C LEU A 94 -5.24 25.37 -25.92
N TYR A 95 -6.38 25.55 -26.62
CA TYR A 95 -6.46 26.36 -27.83
C TYR A 95 -6.12 27.82 -27.57
N ALA A 96 -6.62 28.38 -26.47
CA ALA A 96 -6.30 29.74 -26.04
C ALA A 96 -4.80 29.91 -25.75
N VAL A 97 -4.16 28.95 -25.08
CA VAL A 97 -2.70 29.00 -24.84
C VAL A 97 -1.91 28.90 -26.14
N LEU A 98 -2.32 28.06 -27.09
CA LEU A 98 -1.62 27.85 -28.36
C LEU A 98 -1.69 29.05 -29.31
N HIS A 99 -2.75 29.86 -29.23
CA HIS A 99 -2.99 31.00 -30.12
C HIS A 99 -2.78 32.37 -29.47
N ALA A 100 -2.27 32.42 -28.23
CA ALA A 100 -1.98 33.65 -27.50
C ALA A 100 -0.51 34.12 -27.61
N LEU A 101 0.30 33.52 -28.49
CA LEU A 101 1.68 33.93 -28.81
C LEU A 101 1.78 34.50 -30.22
#